data_AF-A0A2G6QQT5-F1
#
_entry.id   AF-A0A2G6QQT5-F1
#
_cell.length_a   1.000
_cell.length_b   1.000
_cell.length_c   1.000
_cell.angle_alpha   90.00
_cell.angle_beta   90.00
_cell.angle_gamma   90.00
#
_symmetry.space_group_name_H-M   'P 1'
#
loop_
_entity.id
_entity.type
_entity.pdbx_description
1 polymer ?
#
loop_
_entity_poly.entity_id
_entity_poly.type
_entity_poly.pdbx_seq_one_letter_code
_entity_poly.pdbx_strand_id
1 'polypeptide(L)'
;EIEKISGATTHRMKIAYTLVGKDYRGVMGLDEGAFNKVLAQELVEGSFPKGENEALINELWVDDFDGIGSEVTVNNPKGPKHNLKIVGVFKNSSGMRSGLFMVNPKTFAKLNPLNTDLLVTLEIKPDGDLEKVRSEIEKIIEEEPTLTVTNNDEFVQLQLNQLNQVLWLVYGLLGLALIISILGIVNTLVLAVIERTREIGLMRAIGLTRSQLRRTIRLEAIMITVLGSVVGIGLGLFFGIVIRAALRNDGLTELEIPVVQLVIFLVVTAFIGMLAATWPARRAAKQNILAAIATE
;
A
#
# COMPACT_ATOMS: atom_id res chain seq x y z
N GLU A 1 22.19 -7.68 -28.61
CA GLU A 1 22.77 -6.34 -28.91
C GLU A 1 22.94 -5.50 -27.67
N ILE A 2 21.96 -5.48 -26.77
CA ILE A 2 22.02 -4.77 -25.46
C ILE A 2 23.28 -5.11 -24.62
N GLU A 3 23.74 -6.37 -24.63
CA GLU A 3 24.96 -6.78 -23.91
C GLU A 3 26.27 -6.16 -24.45
N LYS A 4 26.23 -5.52 -25.62
CA LYS A 4 27.39 -4.86 -26.25
C LYS A 4 27.48 -3.36 -25.91
N ILE A 5 26.50 -2.81 -25.21
CA ILE A 5 26.47 -1.39 -24.85
C ILE A 5 27.62 -1.09 -23.88
N SER A 6 28.51 -0.18 -24.28
CA SER A 6 29.62 0.25 -23.45
C SER A 6 29.13 1.13 -22.29
N GLY A 7 29.68 0.95 -21.09
CA GLY A 7 29.32 1.77 -19.94
C GLY A 7 28.15 1.24 -19.11
N ALA A 8 27.59 0.07 -19.43
CA ALA A 8 26.57 -0.60 -18.62
C ALA A 8 26.85 -2.09 -18.43
N THR A 9 26.28 -2.67 -17.37
CA THR A 9 26.24 -4.11 -17.11
C THR A 9 24.80 -4.59 -17.26
N THR A 10 24.56 -5.57 -18.11
CA THR A 10 23.21 -6.10 -18.37
C THR A 10 22.89 -7.24 -17.42
N HIS A 11 21.72 -7.14 -16.80
CA HIS A 11 21.14 -8.13 -15.90
C HIS A 11 19.82 -8.61 -16.49
N ARG A 12 19.62 -9.93 -16.56
CA ARG A 12 18.39 -10.52 -17.11
C ARG A 12 17.66 -11.26 -16.01
N MET A 13 16.39 -10.91 -15.84
CA MET A 13 15.50 -11.56 -14.90
C MET A 13 14.49 -12.39 -15.67
N LYS A 14 14.40 -13.65 -15.29
CA LYS A 14 13.46 -14.61 -15.88
C LYS A 14 12.63 -15.22 -14.77
N ILE A 15 11.36 -15.50 -15.05
CA ILE A 15 10.49 -16.20 -14.10
C ILE A 15 9.74 -17.33 -14.81
N ALA A 16 9.58 -18.45 -14.12
CA ALA A 16 8.73 -19.55 -14.54
C ALA A 16 7.97 -20.06 -13.33
N TYR A 17 6.71 -20.45 -13.54
CA TYR A 17 5.97 -21.19 -12.52
C TYR A 17 5.92 -22.66 -12.90
N THR A 18 6.29 -23.52 -11.96
CA THR A 18 6.46 -24.95 -12.20
C THR A 18 6.15 -25.74 -10.94
N LEU A 19 6.01 -27.06 -11.05
CA LEU A 19 5.83 -27.90 -9.87
C LEU A 19 7.19 -28.08 -9.21
N VAL A 20 7.29 -27.69 -7.95
CA VAL A 20 8.47 -27.90 -7.12
C VAL A 20 8.03 -28.82 -5.98
N GLY A 21 8.51 -30.06 -6.00
CA GLY A 21 7.92 -31.13 -5.22
C GLY A 21 6.48 -31.41 -5.65
N LYS A 22 5.51 -31.06 -4.80
CA LYS A 22 4.07 -31.24 -5.06
C LYS A 22 3.32 -29.93 -5.32
N ASP A 23 3.94 -28.79 -5.04
CA ASP A 23 3.29 -27.49 -5.08
C ASP A 23 3.70 -26.69 -6.31
N TYR A 24 2.80 -25.82 -6.77
CA TYR A 24 3.10 -24.89 -7.84
C TYR A 24 3.86 -23.69 -7.28
N ARG A 25 5.14 -23.56 -7.64
CA ARG A 25 6.06 -22.56 -7.09
C ARG A 25 6.79 -21.82 -8.21
N GLY A 26 7.13 -20.56 -7.96
CA GLY A 26 7.91 -19.75 -8.89
C GLY A 26 9.41 -20.06 -8.78
N VAL A 27 10.07 -20.15 -9.92
CA VAL A 27 11.52 -20.23 -10.06
C VAL A 27 11.97 -19.01 -10.84
N MET A 28 12.98 -18.31 -10.34
CA MET A 28 13.56 -17.11 -10.94
C MET A 28 15.00 -17.39 -11.39
N GLY A 29 15.29 -17.05 -12.64
CA GLY A 29 16.65 -17.05 -13.18
C GLY A 29 17.26 -15.67 -13.04
N LEU A 30 18.37 -15.56 -12.32
CA LEU A 30 19.03 -14.29 -12.02
C LEU A 30 20.55 -14.47 -11.95
N ASP A 31 21.31 -13.45 -12.33
CA ASP A 31 22.75 -13.39 -12.11
C ASP A 31 23.11 -12.84 -10.71
N GLU A 32 24.32 -13.15 -10.22
CA GLU A 32 24.78 -12.77 -8.87
C GLU A 32 24.82 -11.25 -8.66
N GLY A 33 25.11 -10.47 -9.70
CA GLY A 33 25.16 -9.00 -9.62
C GLY A 33 23.77 -8.41 -9.39
N ALA A 34 22.77 -8.93 -10.08
CA ALA A 34 21.39 -8.48 -9.97
C ALA A 34 20.74 -8.83 -8.61
N PHE A 35 21.16 -9.95 -7.99
CA PHE A 35 20.63 -10.40 -6.70
C PHE A 35 20.75 -9.33 -5.61
N ASN A 36 21.95 -8.78 -5.41
CA ASN A 36 22.18 -7.78 -4.37
C ASN A 36 21.95 -6.34 -4.84
N LYS A 37 22.22 -6.02 -6.11
CA LYS A 37 22.22 -4.63 -6.58
C LYS A 37 20.90 -4.18 -7.19
N VAL A 38 20.23 -5.07 -7.92
CA VAL A 38 18.98 -4.75 -8.62
C VAL A 38 17.78 -5.07 -7.73
N LEU A 39 17.78 -6.24 -7.09
CA LEU A 39 16.68 -6.68 -6.24
C LEU A 39 16.91 -6.41 -4.74
N ALA A 40 18.08 -5.90 -4.35
CA ALA A 40 18.44 -5.61 -2.96
C ALA A 40 18.16 -6.78 -2.00
N GLN A 41 18.35 -8.01 -2.47
CA GLN A 41 18.09 -9.21 -1.67
C GLN A 41 19.22 -9.42 -0.66
N GLU A 42 18.87 -10.00 0.49
CA GLU A 42 19.85 -10.33 1.52
C GLU A 42 19.97 -11.85 1.64
N LEU A 43 21.20 -12.35 1.54
CA LEU A 43 21.52 -13.73 1.81
C LEU A 43 21.55 -13.95 3.33
N VAL A 44 20.69 -14.82 3.83
CA VAL A 44 20.60 -15.15 5.26
C VAL A 44 21.65 -16.20 5.62
N GLU A 45 21.79 -17.23 4.77
CA GLU A 45 22.69 -18.34 5.00
C GLU A 45 23.14 -18.98 3.68
N GLY A 46 24.34 -19.55 3.64
CA GLY A 46 24.88 -20.26 2.47
C GLY A 46 25.56 -19.35 1.45
N SER A 47 25.43 -19.67 0.16
CA SER A 47 26.08 -18.92 -0.93
C SER A 47 25.20 -18.84 -2.18
N PHE A 48 25.39 -17.80 -2.99
CA PHE A 48 24.72 -17.69 -4.30
C PHE A 48 25.06 -18.88 -5.22
N PRO A 49 24.09 -19.45 -5.97
CA PRO A 49 24.25 -20.66 -6.77
C PRO A 49 25.17 -20.44 -7.97
N LYS A 50 26.39 -20.97 -7.89
CA LYS A 50 27.41 -20.87 -8.96
C LYS A 50 27.48 -22.14 -9.80
N GLY A 51 27.16 -23.29 -9.20
CA GLY A 51 27.11 -24.59 -9.83
C GLY A 51 25.88 -24.79 -10.72
N GLU A 52 25.92 -25.84 -11.54
CA GLU A 52 24.72 -26.30 -12.24
C GLU A 52 23.76 -26.95 -11.24
N ASN A 53 22.46 -26.73 -11.40
CA ASN A 53 21.41 -27.30 -10.55
C ASN A 53 21.47 -26.86 -9.08
N GLU A 54 22.09 -25.73 -8.77
CA GLU A 54 22.04 -25.12 -7.45
C GLU A 54 20.91 -24.09 -7.38
N ALA A 55 20.27 -23.98 -6.22
CA ALA A 55 19.19 -23.03 -5.97
C ALA A 55 19.32 -22.35 -4.60
N LEU A 56 18.88 -21.09 -4.54
CA LEU A 56 18.50 -20.45 -3.28
C LEU A 56 17.01 -20.67 -3.05
N ILE A 57 16.66 -20.82 -1.78
CA ILE A 57 15.28 -20.84 -1.34
C ILE A 57 14.97 -19.60 -0.52
N ASN A 58 13.77 -19.07 -0.68
CA ASN A 58 13.30 -17.96 0.13
C ASN A 58 13.01 -18.43 1.57
N GLU A 59 13.33 -17.62 2.57
CA GLU A 59 13.09 -17.92 4.00
C GLU A 59 11.65 -18.37 4.29
N LEU A 60 10.68 -17.84 3.53
CA LEU A 60 9.26 -18.17 3.68
C LEU A 60 8.91 -19.62 3.34
N TRP A 61 9.78 -20.30 2.59
CA TRP A 61 9.59 -21.66 2.12
C TRP A 61 10.58 -22.64 2.72
N VAL A 62 11.55 -22.18 3.52
CA VAL A 62 12.57 -23.05 4.12
C VAL A 62 11.94 -24.15 4.96
N ASP A 63 10.91 -23.84 5.75
CA ASP A 63 10.24 -24.79 6.64
C ASP A 63 9.52 -25.93 5.89
N ASP A 64 9.26 -25.79 4.59
CA ASP A 64 8.66 -26.83 3.76
C ASP A 64 9.69 -27.89 3.29
N PHE A 65 10.98 -27.66 3.51
CA PHE A 65 12.08 -28.52 3.05
C PHE A 65 13.11 -28.78 4.15
N ASP A 66 14.00 -29.75 3.91
CA ASP A 66 15.05 -30.15 4.86
C ASP A 66 16.24 -29.15 4.93
N GLY A 67 16.02 -27.88 4.55
CA GLY A 67 17.02 -26.81 4.62
C GLY A 67 18.14 -26.90 3.57
N ILE A 68 19.28 -26.26 3.87
CA ILE A 68 20.45 -26.20 2.99
C ILE A 68 21.06 -27.60 2.83
N GLY A 69 21.42 -27.95 1.59
CA GLY A 69 21.99 -29.24 1.22
C GLY A 69 20.96 -30.24 0.73
N SER A 70 19.67 -30.01 0.97
CA SER A 70 18.58 -30.85 0.47
C SER A 70 18.43 -30.76 -1.05
N GLU A 71 17.91 -31.83 -1.65
CA GLU A 71 17.55 -31.87 -3.05
C GLU A 71 16.05 -31.68 -3.23
N VAL A 72 15.67 -30.80 -4.15
CA VAL A 72 14.29 -30.52 -4.49
C VAL A 72 14.08 -30.82 -5.97
N THR A 73 13.11 -31.69 -6.26
CA THR A 73 12.75 -32.00 -7.65
C THR A 73 11.83 -30.91 -8.21
N VAL A 74 12.29 -30.27 -9.27
CA VAL A 74 11.52 -29.37 -10.12
C VAL A 74 10.99 -30.15 -11.31
N ASN A 75 9.67 -30.17 -11.45
CA ASN A 75 8.94 -30.87 -12.49
C ASN A 75 8.20 -29.86 -13.37
N ASN A 76 8.74 -29.62 -14.56
CA ASN A 76 8.02 -28.85 -15.57
C ASN A 76 6.93 -29.74 -16.19
N PRO A 77 5.64 -29.39 -16.16
CA PRO A 77 4.56 -30.23 -16.69
C PRO A 77 4.74 -30.67 -18.15
N LYS A 78 5.54 -29.94 -18.93
CA LYS A 78 5.87 -30.25 -20.33
C LYS A 78 7.36 -30.56 -20.56
N GLY A 79 8.16 -30.72 -19.51
CA GLY A 79 9.62 -30.85 -19.60
C GLY A 79 10.22 -31.96 -18.72
N PRO A 80 11.55 -32.14 -18.76
CA PRO A 80 12.23 -33.12 -17.93
C PRO A 80 12.18 -32.73 -16.44
N LYS A 81 12.28 -33.75 -15.57
CA LYS A 81 12.47 -33.53 -14.13
C LYS A 81 13.92 -33.14 -13.87
N HIS A 82 14.12 -32.14 -13.02
CA HIS A 82 15.44 -31.68 -12.61
C HIS A 82 15.52 -31.65 -11.09
N ASN A 83 16.57 -32.20 -10.52
CA ASN A 83 16.85 -32.04 -9.09
C ASN A 83 17.70 -30.81 -8.90
N LEU A 84 17.27 -29.93 -7.99
CA LEU A 84 18.02 -28.75 -7.57
C LEU A 84 18.51 -28.96 -6.15
N LYS A 85 19.80 -28.69 -5.90
CA LYS A 85 20.37 -28.67 -4.56
C LYS A 85 20.20 -27.28 -3.95
N ILE A 86 19.61 -27.20 -2.77
CA ILE A 86 19.52 -25.94 -2.02
C ILE A 86 20.91 -25.61 -1.47
N VAL A 87 21.47 -24.46 -1.83
CA VAL A 87 22.81 -24.01 -1.39
C VAL A 87 22.80 -22.76 -0.52
N GLY A 88 21.63 -22.15 -0.33
CA GLY A 88 21.48 -20.99 0.53
C GLY A 88 20.03 -20.56 0.70
N VAL A 89 19.84 -19.71 1.70
CA VAL A 89 18.57 -19.11 2.06
C VAL A 89 18.68 -17.61 1.88
N PHE A 90 17.70 -17.00 1.24
CA PHE A 90 17.62 -15.55 1.12
C PHE A 90 16.30 -15.02 1.69
N LYS A 91 16.31 -13.76 2.08
CA LYS A 91 15.11 -13.03 2.48
C LYS A 91 14.85 -11.89 1.50
N ASN A 92 13.57 -11.63 1.27
CA ASN A 92 13.17 -10.52 0.42
C ASN A 92 13.43 -9.18 1.10
N SER A 93 13.83 -8.19 0.31
CA SER A 93 13.69 -6.78 0.70
C SER A 93 12.20 -6.45 0.91
N SER A 94 11.91 -5.53 1.84
CA SER A 94 10.55 -5.12 2.19
C SER A 94 9.66 -4.87 0.96
N GLY A 95 8.47 -5.50 0.92
CA GLY A 95 7.45 -5.28 -0.11
C GLY A 95 7.34 -6.34 -1.21
N MET A 96 8.26 -7.30 -1.32
CA MET A 96 8.16 -8.40 -2.29
C MET A 96 7.96 -9.73 -1.55
N ARG A 97 6.80 -10.38 -1.74
CA ARG A 97 6.53 -11.73 -1.20
C ARG A 97 5.97 -12.68 -2.23
N SER A 98 6.77 -12.90 -3.26
CA SER A 98 6.80 -14.20 -3.87
C SER A 98 7.85 -15.02 -3.13
N GLY A 99 7.43 -16.14 -2.52
CA GLY A 99 8.38 -17.22 -2.31
C GLY A 99 8.86 -17.63 -3.70
N LEU A 100 10.17 -17.68 -3.91
CA LEU A 100 10.76 -18.06 -5.17
C LEU A 100 11.97 -18.93 -4.88
N PHE A 101 12.20 -19.91 -5.75
CA PHE A 101 13.53 -20.47 -5.91
C PHE A 101 14.34 -19.56 -6.82
N MET A 102 15.56 -19.21 -6.44
CA MET A 102 16.47 -18.48 -7.33
C MET A 102 17.55 -19.41 -7.82
N VAL A 103 17.75 -19.45 -9.14
CA VAL A 103 18.78 -20.24 -9.79
C VAL A 103 19.60 -19.35 -10.72
N ASN A 104 20.80 -19.78 -11.06
CA ASN A 104 21.56 -19.06 -12.09
C ASN A 104 20.90 -19.19 -13.48
N PRO A 105 21.21 -18.29 -14.43
CA PRO A 105 20.54 -18.26 -15.74
C PRO A 105 20.76 -19.55 -16.55
N LYS A 106 21.91 -20.22 -16.37
CA LYS A 106 22.22 -21.49 -17.03
C LYS A 106 21.28 -22.62 -16.58
N THR A 107 21.04 -22.71 -15.28
CA THR A 107 20.10 -23.68 -14.70
C THR A 107 18.67 -23.33 -15.09
N PHE A 108 18.28 -22.05 -15.07
CA PHE A 108 16.95 -21.62 -15.50
C PHE A 108 16.63 -22.03 -16.95
N ALA A 109 17.58 -21.86 -17.87
CA ALA A 109 17.39 -22.21 -19.28
C ALA A 109 17.14 -23.72 -19.49
N LYS A 110 17.68 -24.58 -18.61
CA LYS A 110 17.37 -26.02 -18.62
C LYS A 110 15.96 -26.31 -18.07
N LEU A 111 15.55 -25.59 -17.02
CA LEU A 111 14.24 -25.77 -16.36
C LEU A 111 13.07 -25.28 -17.22
N ASN A 112 13.25 -24.15 -17.93
CA ASN A 112 12.22 -23.57 -18.78
C ASN A 112 12.76 -23.31 -20.19
N PRO A 113 12.47 -24.22 -21.16
CA PRO A 113 12.92 -24.08 -22.55
C PRO A 113 12.44 -22.82 -23.26
N LEU A 114 11.32 -22.20 -22.83
CA LEU A 114 10.85 -20.92 -23.38
C LEU A 114 11.86 -19.80 -23.12
N ASN A 115 12.58 -19.88 -22.00
CA ASN A 115 13.70 -19.02 -21.62
C ASN A 115 13.46 -17.51 -21.85
N THR A 116 12.21 -17.06 -21.70
CA THR A 116 11.79 -15.68 -21.95
C THR A 116 12.20 -14.76 -20.81
N ASP A 117 12.70 -13.57 -21.14
CA ASP A 117 13.02 -12.55 -20.15
C ASP A 117 11.74 -11.86 -19.65
N LEU A 118 11.62 -11.72 -18.33
CA LEU A 118 10.58 -10.92 -17.70
C LEU A 118 10.99 -9.45 -17.69
N LEU A 119 12.24 -9.18 -17.31
CA LEU A 119 12.82 -7.85 -17.26
C LEU A 119 14.30 -7.91 -17.62
N VAL A 120 14.77 -6.90 -18.34
CA VAL A 120 16.20 -6.65 -18.57
C VAL A 120 16.55 -5.34 -17.90
N THR A 121 17.51 -5.38 -16.97
CA THR A 121 17.99 -4.20 -16.25
C THR A 121 19.41 -3.89 -16.70
N LEU A 122 19.74 -2.61 -16.83
CA LEU A 122 21.10 -2.18 -17.11
C LEU A 122 21.62 -1.35 -15.93
N GLU A 123 22.69 -1.84 -15.29
CA GLU A 123 23.44 -1.10 -14.28
C GLU A 123 24.45 -0.20 -15.00
N ILE A 124 24.24 1.11 -14.97
CA ILE A 124 25.18 2.08 -15.55
C ILE A 124 26.44 2.12 -14.68
N LYS A 125 27.62 2.02 -15.30
CA LYS A 125 28.90 2.10 -14.60
C LYS A 125 29.12 3.51 -14.01
N PRO A 126 29.97 3.67 -12.98
CA PRO A 126 30.19 4.98 -12.34
C PRO A 126 30.66 6.09 -13.30
N ASP A 127 31.33 5.73 -14.40
CA ASP A 127 31.81 6.60 -15.48
C ASP A 127 30.89 6.64 -16.71
N GLY A 128 29.75 5.94 -16.65
CA GLY A 128 28.77 5.85 -17.72
C GLY A 128 27.82 7.05 -17.77
N ASP A 129 27.33 7.34 -18.98
CA ASP A 129 26.41 8.44 -19.26
C ASP A 129 25.00 7.87 -19.51
N LEU A 130 24.07 8.15 -18.59
CA LEU A 130 22.71 7.59 -18.61
C LEU A 130 21.94 7.94 -19.89
N GLU A 131 22.06 9.18 -20.36
CA GLU A 131 21.33 9.64 -21.55
C GLU A 131 21.86 9.00 -22.83
N LYS A 132 23.20 8.80 -22.91
CA LYS A 132 23.80 8.08 -24.03
C LYS A 132 23.39 6.61 -24.05
N VAL A 133 23.45 5.94 -22.91
CA VAL A 133 23.00 4.54 -22.78
C VAL A 133 21.53 4.41 -23.15
N ARG A 134 20.67 5.32 -22.66
CA ARG A 134 19.25 5.36 -23.01
C ARG A 134 19.04 5.49 -24.51
N SER A 135 19.68 6.46 -25.16
CA SER A 135 19.56 6.69 -26.60
C SER A 135 20.04 5.49 -27.43
N GLU A 136 21.10 4.81 -27.01
CA GLU A 136 21.55 3.58 -27.67
C GLU A 136 20.54 2.44 -27.54
N ILE A 137 19.91 2.26 -26.37
CA ILE A 137 18.88 1.24 -26.18
C ILE A 137 17.64 1.57 -27.02
N GLU A 138 17.18 2.82 -26.99
CA GLU A 138 16.00 3.27 -27.75
C GLU A 138 16.15 3.00 -29.25
N LYS A 139 17.37 3.16 -29.81
CA LYS A 139 17.66 2.77 -31.19
C LYS A 139 17.61 1.26 -31.42
N ILE A 140 18.08 0.46 -30.48
CA ILE A 140 18.06 -1.01 -30.57
C ILE A 140 16.62 -1.54 -30.54
N ILE A 141 15.74 -0.90 -29.76
CA ILE A 141 14.35 -1.35 -29.58
C ILE A 141 13.36 -0.62 -30.48
N GLU A 142 13.80 0.23 -31.41
CA GLU A 142 12.94 1.03 -32.29
C GLU A 142 11.98 0.15 -33.12
N GLU A 143 12.43 -1.05 -33.51
CA GLU A 143 11.64 -2.03 -34.26
C GLU A 143 10.70 -2.88 -33.37
N GLU A 144 10.78 -2.74 -32.05
CA GLU A 144 10.05 -3.54 -31.05
C GLU A 144 9.12 -2.67 -30.19
N PRO A 145 7.93 -2.29 -30.70
CA PRO A 145 7.04 -1.32 -30.06
C PRO A 145 6.44 -1.80 -28.73
N THR A 146 6.67 -3.06 -28.35
CA THR A 146 6.22 -3.63 -27.07
C THR A 146 7.22 -3.40 -25.93
N LEU A 147 8.46 -3.01 -26.24
CA LEU A 147 9.50 -2.75 -25.27
C LEU A 147 9.49 -1.28 -24.87
N THR A 148 9.68 -1.02 -23.58
CA THR A 148 9.79 0.33 -23.04
C THR A 148 11.05 0.45 -22.20
N VAL A 149 11.81 1.51 -22.41
CA VAL A 149 12.96 1.84 -21.58
C VAL A 149 12.50 2.83 -20.52
N THR A 150 12.67 2.44 -19.26
CA THR A 150 12.41 3.31 -18.12
C THR A 150 13.64 3.35 -17.23
N ASN A 151 13.93 4.53 -16.70
CA ASN A 151 14.93 4.65 -15.63
C ASN A 151 14.30 4.34 -14.26
N ASN A 152 15.12 4.35 -13.20
CA ASN A 152 14.65 4.00 -11.86
C ASN A 152 13.55 4.96 -11.37
N ASP A 153 13.72 6.26 -11.57
CA ASP A 153 12.75 7.28 -11.13
C ASP A 153 11.41 7.11 -11.86
N GLU A 154 11.43 6.91 -13.17
CA GLU A 154 10.25 6.64 -13.99
C GLU A 154 9.56 5.35 -13.55
N PHE A 155 10.32 4.28 -13.28
CA PHE A 155 9.78 3.02 -12.76
C PHE A 155 9.10 3.20 -11.40
N VAL A 156 9.74 3.91 -10.47
CA VAL A 156 9.14 4.24 -9.17
C VAL A 156 7.86 5.05 -9.35
N GLN A 157 7.85 6.05 -10.24
CA GLN A 157 6.65 6.84 -10.50
C GLN A 157 5.52 6.01 -11.13
N LEU A 158 5.81 5.08 -12.03
CA LEU A 158 4.81 4.17 -12.60
C LEU A 158 4.16 3.29 -11.53
N GLN A 159 4.95 2.81 -10.55
CA GLN A 159 4.44 2.04 -9.42
C GLN A 159 3.61 2.91 -8.47
N LEU A 160 4.12 4.10 -8.13
CA LEU A 160 3.41 5.07 -7.29
C LEU A 160 2.10 5.53 -7.93
N ASN A 161 2.05 5.71 -9.24
CA ASN A 161 0.84 6.14 -9.95
C ASN A 161 -0.29 5.10 -9.87
N GLN A 162 0.04 3.81 -9.99
CA GLN A 162 -0.95 2.73 -9.80
C GLN A 162 -1.49 2.71 -8.37
N LEU A 163 -0.62 2.83 -7.37
CA LEU A 163 -1.03 2.91 -5.97
C LEU A 163 -1.87 4.17 -5.71
N ASN A 164 -1.43 5.32 -6.22
CA ASN A 164 -2.13 6.59 -6.10
C ASN A 164 -3.52 6.52 -6.72
N GLN A 165 -3.71 5.83 -7.84
CA GLN A 165 -5.03 5.66 -8.44
C GLN A 165 -6.01 4.95 -7.51
N VAL A 166 -5.56 3.88 -6.85
CA VAL A 166 -6.37 3.17 -5.84
C VAL A 166 -6.60 4.08 -4.62
N LEU A 167 -5.59 4.80 -4.14
CA LEU A 167 -5.72 5.75 -3.04
C LEU A 167 -6.70 6.88 -3.37
N TRP A 168 -6.71 7.40 -4.60
CA TRP A 168 -7.66 8.42 -5.04
C TRP A 168 -9.11 7.91 -5.01
N LEU A 169 -9.35 6.66 -5.40
CA LEU A 169 -10.66 6.03 -5.27
C LEU A 169 -11.07 5.93 -3.80
N VAL A 170 -10.16 5.49 -2.92
CA VAL A 170 -10.40 5.42 -1.47
C VAL A 170 -10.67 6.81 -0.89
N TYR A 171 -9.91 7.83 -1.27
CA TYR A 171 -10.12 9.22 -0.86
C TYR A 171 -11.45 9.77 -1.38
N GLY A 172 -11.88 9.39 -2.58
CA GLY A 172 -13.21 9.72 -3.10
C GLY A 172 -14.34 9.13 -2.25
N LEU A 173 -14.22 7.85 -1.89
CA LEU A 173 -15.18 7.17 -1.00
C LEU A 173 -15.19 7.78 0.41
N LEU A 174 -14.01 8.13 0.95
CA LEU A 174 -13.86 8.82 2.23
C LEU A 174 -14.52 10.21 2.18
N GLY A 175 -14.33 10.96 1.10
CA GLY A 175 -15.00 12.24 0.88
C GLY A 175 -16.52 12.11 0.88
N LEU A 176 -17.07 11.10 0.20
CA LEU A 176 -18.51 10.81 0.21
C LEU A 176 -19.01 10.45 1.62
N ALA A 177 -18.27 9.60 2.34
CA ALA A 177 -18.60 9.23 3.72
C ALA A 177 -18.61 10.45 4.64
N LEU A 178 -17.66 11.39 4.47
CA LEU A 178 -17.64 12.65 5.21
C LEU A 178 -18.88 13.51 4.93
N ILE A 179 -19.29 13.63 3.66
CA ILE A 179 -20.51 14.37 3.29
C ILE A 179 -21.73 13.74 3.97
N ILE A 180 -21.89 12.42 3.89
CA ILE A 180 -22.99 11.70 4.53
C ILE A 180 -22.97 11.91 6.06
N SER A 181 -21.79 11.86 6.67
CA SER A 181 -21.61 12.11 8.11
C SER A 181 -22.04 13.52 8.51
N ILE A 182 -21.63 14.55 7.76
CA ILE A 182 -22.03 15.94 8.02
C ILE A 182 -23.55 16.12 7.92
N LEU A 183 -24.18 15.53 6.89
CA LEU A 183 -25.63 15.57 6.74
C LEU A 183 -26.34 14.89 7.92
N GLY A 184 -25.79 13.76 8.38
CA GLY A 184 -26.27 13.07 9.59
C GLY A 184 -26.22 13.96 10.82
N ILE A 185 -25.08 14.61 11.08
CA ILE A 185 -24.89 15.54 12.21
C ILE A 185 -25.91 16.69 12.14
N VAL A 186 -26.07 17.30 10.96
CA VAL A 186 -27.05 18.40 10.78
C VAL A 186 -28.46 17.91 11.09
N ASN A 187 -28.85 16.74 10.58
CA ASN A 187 -30.17 16.18 10.81
C ASN A 187 -30.42 15.90 12.30
N THR A 188 -29.46 15.29 12.99
CA THR A 188 -29.54 15.03 14.43
C THR A 188 -29.67 16.33 15.24
N LEU A 189 -28.89 17.35 14.91
CA LEU A 189 -28.95 18.64 15.62
C LEU A 189 -30.27 19.37 15.37
N VAL A 190 -30.80 19.31 14.15
CA VAL A 190 -32.10 19.90 13.82
C VAL A 190 -33.21 19.20 14.62
N LEU A 191 -33.21 17.87 14.66
CA LEU A 191 -34.17 17.09 15.43
C LEU A 191 -34.09 17.43 16.93
N ALA A 192 -32.89 17.40 17.51
CA ALA A 192 -32.67 17.73 18.92
C ALA A 192 -33.15 19.14 19.29
N VAL A 193 -32.96 20.12 18.39
CA VAL A 193 -33.47 21.48 18.58
C VAL A 193 -35.00 21.51 18.57
N ILE A 194 -35.64 20.74 17.69
CA ILE A 194 -37.11 20.69 17.57
C ILE A 194 -37.71 20.06 18.83
N GLU A 195 -37.17 18.93 19.29
CA GLU A 195 -37.63 18.21 20.48
C GLU A 195 -37.50 19.06 21.76
N ARG A 196 -36.44 19.88 21.86
CA ARG A 196 -36.17 20.74 23.03
C ARG A 196 -36.64 22.19 22.88
N THR A 197 -37.54 22.47 21.94
CA THR A 197 -38.09 23.82 21.68
C THR A 197 -38.62 24.50 22.95
N ARG A 198 -39.37 23.78 23.79
CA ARG A 198 -39.95 24.30 25.04
C ARG A 198 -38.88 24.69 26.07
N GLU A 199 -37.84 23.88 26.23
CA GLU A 199 -36.71 24.16 27.11
C GLU A 199 -35.94 25.40 26.64
N ILE A 200 -35.71 25.51 25.33
CA ILE A 200 -35.06 26.68 24.71
C ILE A 200 -35.92 27.95 24.89
N GLY A 201 -37.24 27.83 24.77
CA GLY A 201 -38.19 28.90 25.04
C GLY A 201 -38.15 29.38 26.49
N LEU A 202 -38.13 28.45 27.45
CA LEU A 202 -38.04 28.75 28.89
C LEU A 202 -36.69 29.41 29.23
N MET A 203 -35.57 28.88 28.73
CA MET A 203 -34.24 29.47 28.92
C MET A 203 -34.17 30.90 28.39
N ARG A 204 -34.83 31.19 27.26
CA ARG A 204 -34.90 32.56 26.72
C ARG A 204 -35.82 33.47 27.53
N ALA A 205 -36.88 32.95 28.14
CA ALA A 205 -37.77 33.71 29.02
C ALA A 205 -37.09 34.14 30.33
N ILE A 206 -36.18 33.31 30.86
CA ILE A 206 -35.36 33.64 32.05
C ILE A 206 -34.11 34.49 31.74
N GLY A 207 -33.92 34.92 30.48
CA GLY A 207 -32.89 35.90 30.10
C GLY A 207 -31.71 35.38 29.27
N LEU A 208 -31.72 34.13 28.80
CA LEU A 208 -30.64 33.62 27.95
C LEU A 208 -30.56 34.37 26.61
N THR A 209 -29.39 34.93 26.30
CA THR A 209 -29.16 35.65 25.04
C THR A 209 -29.09 34.70 23.84
N ARG A 210 -29.39 35.21 22.64
CA ARG A 210 -29.23 34.46 21.37
C ARG A 210 -27.79 33.96 21.14
N SER A 211 -26.79 34.70 21.65
CA SER A 211 -25.38 34.32 21.52
C SER A 211 -25.03 33.13 22.42
N GLN A 212 -25.51 33.15 23.67
CA GLN A 212 -25.34 32.04 24.62
C GLN A 212 -25.99 30.76 24.10
N LEU A 213 -27.22 30.84 23.59
CA LEU A 213 -27.89 29.68 22.98
C LEU A 213 -27.09 29.09 21.81
N ARG A 214 -26.60 29.94 20.89
CA ARG A 214 -25.76 29.48 19.77
C ARG A 214 -24.44 28.89 20.23
N ARG A 215 -23.90 29.33 21.37
CA ARG A 215 -22.66 28.78 21.94
C ARG A 215 -22.92 27.40 22.51
N THR A 216 -23.99 27.21 23.27
CA THR A 216 -24.37 25.89 23.82
C THR A 216 -24.56 24.85 22.72
N ILE A 217 -25.33 25.17 21.67
CA ILE A 217 -25.56 24.24 20.54
C ILE A 217 -24.26 23.91 19.81
N ARG A 218 -23.36 24.89 19.63
CA ARG A 218 -22.03 24.64 19.03
C ARG A 218 -21.16 23.74 19.90
N LEU A 219 -21.19 23.92 21.23
CA LEU A 219 -20.43 23.08 22.16
C LEU A 219 -20.96 21.64 22.17
N GLU A 220 -22.27 21.44 22.13
CA GLU A 220 -22.90 20.12 22.03
C GLU A 220 -22.45 19.41 20.74
N ALA A 221 -22.46 20.12 19.61
CA ALA A 221 -21.99 19.60 18.34
C ALA A 221 -20.49 19.25 18.36
N ILE A 222 -19.64 20.12 18.90
CA ILE A 222 -18.19 19.85 19.05
C ILE A 222 -17.97 18.61 19.92
N MET A 223 -18.72 18.46 21.01
CA MET A 223 -18.58 17.30 21.89
C MET A 223 -18.93 16.00 21.17
N ILE A 224 -20.02 15.99 20.40
CA ILE A 224 -20.45 14.83 19.60
C ILE A 224 -19.40 14.51 18.54
N THR A 225 -18.88 15.50 17.81
CA THR A 225 -17.88 15.23 16.75
C THR A 225 -16.54 14.81 17.30
N VAL A 226 -16.09 15.37 18.43
CA VAL A 226 -14.85 14.95 19.09
C VAL A 226 -14.98 13.52 19.60
N LEU A 227 -16.07 13.17 20.29
CA LEU A 227 -16.31 11.80 20.76
C LEU A 227 -16.38 10.81 19.58
N GLY A 228 -17.12 11.15 18.53
CA GLY A 228 -17.17 10.35 17.32
C GLY A 228 -15.80 10.18 16.66
N SER A 229 -14.98 11.23 16.65
CA SER A 229 -13.62 11.19 16.09
C SER A 229 -12.69 10.33 16.94
N VAL A 230 -12.75 10.41 18.27
CA VAL A 230 -11.95 9.57 19.17
C VAL A 230 -12.29 8.10 18.98
N VAL A 231 -13.58 7.77 18.92
CA VAL A 231 -14.03 6.39 18.65
C VAL A 231 -13.61 5.94 17.26
N GLY A 232 -13.79 6.79 16.24
CA GLY A 232 -13.39 6.50 14.85
C GLY A 232 -11.89 6.27 14.70
N ILE A 233 -11.05 7.08 15.36
CA ILE A 233 -9.59 6.91 15.40
C ILE A 233 -9.24 5.59 16.10
N GLY A 234 -9.88 5.29 17.24
CA GLY A 234 -9.66 4.03 17.95
C GLY A 234 -9.99 2.80 17.10
N LEU A 235 -11.14 2.82 16.41
CA LEU A 235 -11.53 1.75 15.49
C LEU A 235 -10.62 1.68 14.26
N GLY A 236 -10.24 2.83 13.68
CA GLY A 236 -9.34 2.89 12.54
C GLY A 236 -7.95 2.35 12.86
N LEU A 237 -7.41 2.69 14.03
CA LEU A 237 -6.15 2.12 14.54
C LEU A 237 -6.28 0.62 14.80
N PHE A 238 -7.37 0.17 15.41
CA PHE A 238 -7.61 -1.24 15.65
C PHE A 238 -7.63 -2.03 14.33
N PHE A 239 -8.43 -1.61 13.35
CA PHE A 239 -8.46 -2.27 12.04
C PHE A 239 -7.13 -2.15 11.29
N GLY A 240 -6.44 -1.01 11.38
CA GLY A 240 -5.12 -0.83 10.78
C GLY A 240 -4.09 -1.81 11.34
N ILE A 241 -4.06 -1.99 12.66
CA ILE A 241 -3.19 -2.96 13.33
C ILE A 241 -3.55 -4.39 12.95
N VAL A 242 -4.85 -4.72 12.91
CA VAL A 242 -5.33 -6.07 12.53
C VAL A 242 -4.98 -6.39 11.07
N ILE A 243 -5.23 -5.47 10.14
CA ILE A 243 -4.88 -5.64 8.72
C ILE A 243 -3.36 -5.76 8.57
N ARG A 244 -2.59 -4.89 9.23
CA ARG A 244 -1.12 -4.99 9.24
C ARG A 244 -0.66 -6.32 9.84
N ALA A 245 -1.32 -6.85 10.86
CA ALA A 245 -0.95 -8.15 11.44
C ALA A 245 -1.27 -9.29 10.46
N ALA A 246 -2.42 -9.24 9.79
CA ALA A 246 -2.81 -10.21 8.76
C ALA A 246 -1.87 -10.18 7.55
N LEU A 247 -1.45 -8.97 7.14
CA LEU A 247 -0.53 -8.71 6.03
C LEU A 247 0.92 -8.56 6.49
N ARG A 248 1.25 -8.85 7.76
CA ARG A 248 2.62 -8.78 8.29
C ARG A 248 3.50 -9.72 7.49
N ASN A 249 2.91 -10.88 7.22
CA ASN A 249 3.47 -11.83 6.32
C ASN A 249 3.69 -11.10 5.00
N ASP A 250 2.72 -10.52 4.29
CA ASP A 250 2.82 -9.86 2.96
C ASP A 250 3.76 -8.65 2.77
N GLY A 251 4.68 -8.40 3.71
CA GLY A 251 5.71 -7.36 3.60
C GLY A 251 5.33 -6.05 4.30
N LEU A 252 4.14 -5.96 4.90
CA LEU A 252 3.74 -4.82 5.75
C LEU A 252 4.24 -5.02 7.19
N THR A 253 5.56 -4.97 7.36
CA THR A 253 6.22 -5.22 8.65
C THR A 253 6.38 -3.97 9.50
N GLU A 254 6.35 -2.78 8.91
CA GLU A 254 6.47 -1.53 9.66
C GLU A 254 5.10 -1.05 10.13
N LEU A 255 5.03 -0.63 11.40
CA LEU A 255 3.85 0.02 11.97
C LEU A 255 4.21 1.47 12.23
N GLU A 256 3.79 2.35 11.33
CA GLU A 256 3.87 3.78 11.55
C GLU A 256 2.49 4.30 11.96
N ILE A 257 2.40 4.83 13.18
CA ILE A 257 1.19 5.50 13.67
C ILE A 257 1.38 7.00 13.48
N PRO A 258 0.67 7.65 12.54
CA PRO A 258 0.90 9.05 12.23
C PRO A 258 0.19 9.96 13.25
N VAL A 259 0.73 10.05 14.47
CA VAL A 259 0.13 10.79 15.60
C VAL A 259 -0.20 12.23 15.21
N VAL A 260 0.69 12.90 14.48
CA VAL A 260 0.48 14.28 14.00
C VAL A 260 -0.77 14.37 13.10
N GLN A 261 -0.95 13.43 12.17
CA GLN A 261 -2.11 13.41 11.28
C GLN A 261 -3.39 13.11 12.06
N LEU A 262 -3.35 12.23 13.06
CA LEU A 262 -4.50 11.94 13.92
C LEU A 262 -4.95 13.18 14.70
N VAL A 263 -4.00 13.96 15.24
CA VAL A 263 -4.29 15.22 15.93
C VAL A 263 -4.88 16.24 14.96
N ILE A 264 -4.29 16.40 13.77
CA ILE A 264 -4.83 17.29 12.73
C ILE A 264 -6.26 16.88 12.39
N PHE A 265 -6.52 15.58 12.22
CA PHE A 265 -7.86 15.07 11.90
C PHE A 265 -8.88 15.42 12.98
N LEU A 266 -8.50 15.27 14.26
CA LEU A 266 -9.36 15.61 15.41
C LEU A 266 -9.68 17.12 15.46
N VAL A 267 -8.71 17.97 15.14
CA VAL A 267 -8.93 19.43 15.05
C VAL A 267 -9.85 19.76 13.88
N VAL A 268 -9.64 19.14 12.72
CA VAL A 268 -10.45 19.36 11.51
C VAL A 268 -11.90 18.90 11.73
N THR A 269 -12.13 17.74 12.33
CA THR A 269 -13.49 17.24 12.61
C THR A 269 -14.22 18.08 13.65
N ALA A 270 -13.52 18.59 14.67
CA ALA A 270 -14.09 19.56 15.60
C ALA A 270 -14.53 20.85 14.88
N PHE A 271 -13.70 21.35 13.96
CA PHE A 271 -14.02 22.51 13.15
C PHE A 271 -15.22 22.27 12.22
N ILE A 272 -15.26 21.12 11.54
CA ILE A 272 -16.40 20.70 10.70
C ILE A 272 -17.68 20.61 11.53
N GLY A 273 -17.63 20.00 12.72
CA GLY A 273 -18.76 19.93 13.64
C GLY A 273 -19.27 21.31 14.05
N MET A 274 -18.35 22.22 14.35
CA MET A 274 -18.71 23.61 14.65
C MET A 274 -19.41 24.29 13.46
N LEU A 275 -18.92 24.08 12.25
CA LEU A 275 -19.50 24.64 11.02
C LEU A 275 -20.88 24.06 10.73
N ALA A 276 -21.04 22.74 10.84
CA ALA A 276 -22.32 22.06 10.65
C ALA A 276 -23.40 22.58 11.59
N ALA A 277 -23.04 22.86 12.85
CA ALA A 277 -23.95 23.40 13.86
C ALA A 277 -24.33 24.88 13.66
N THR A 278 -23.65 25.62 12.79
CA THR A 278 -23.93 27.06 12.62
C THR A 278 -25.35 27.33 12.12
N TRP A 279 -25.85 26.53 11.17
CA TRP A 279 -27.19 26.71 10.61
C TRP A 279 -28.29 26.33 11.60
N PRO A 280 -28.27 25.14 12.25
CA PRO A 280 -29.23 24.77 13.30
C PRO A 280 -29.23 25.76 14.46
N ALA A 281 -28.05 26.17 14.94
CA ALA A 281 -27.93 27.13 16.03
C ALA A 281 -28.53 28.50 15.70
N ARG A 282 -28.36 28.98 14.46
CA ARG A 282 -29.00 30.22 13.99
C ARG A 282 -30.51 30.07 13.91
N ARG A 283 -31.01 28.92 13.44
CA ARG A 283 -32.44 28.63 13.33
C ARG A 283 -33.10 28.61 14.71
N ALA A 284 -32.52 27.89 15.67
CA ALA A 284 -32.98 27.84 17.07
C ALA A 284 -33.05 29.24 17.70
N ALA A 285 -32.00 30.05 17.52
CA ALA A 285 -31.93 31.39 18.10
C ALA A 285 -32.92 32.40 17.49
N LYS A 286 -33.47 32.12 16.30
CA LYS A 286 -34.47 32.97 15.62
C LYS A 286 -35.90 32.54 15.90
N GLN A 287 -36.15 31.40 16.56
CA GLN A 287 -37.51 30.99 16.87
C GLN A 287 -38.21 31.97 17.83
N ASN A 288 -39.51 32.15 17.58
CA ASN A 288 -40.32 33.15 18.24
C ASN A 288 -40.83 32.60 19.58
N ILE A 289 -40.44 33.24 20.68
CA ILE A 289 -40.64 32.73 22.06
C ILE A 289 -42.12 32.53 22.37
N LEU A 290 -42.98 33.44 21.90
CA LEU A 290 -44.43 33.40 22.14
C LEU A 290 -45.10 32.21 21.44
N ALA A 291 -44.62 31.82 20.26
CA ALA A 291 -45.14 30.65 19.54
C ALA A 291 -44.69 29.33 20.19
N ALA A 292 -43.50 29.30 20.78
CA ALA A 292 -42.93 28.10 21.42
C ALA A 292 -43.55 27.75 22.78
N ILE A 293 -44.22 28.71 23.43
CA ILE A 293 -44.93 28.49 24.72
C ILE A 293 -46.43 28.25 24.47
N ALA A 294 -46.96 28.66 23.31
CA ALA A 294 -48.37 28.56 22.95
C ALA A 294 -48.72 27.32 22.10
N THR A 295 -47.77 26.45 21.76
CA THR A 295 -48.02 25.22 21.01
C THR A 295 -48.46 24.09 21.98
N GLU A 296 -49.67 23.57 21.77
CA GLU A 296 -50.25 22.38 22.45
C GLU A 296 -49.53 21.09 22.05
#